data_AF-A0A6M8U546-F1
#
_entry.id   AF-A0A6M8U546-F1
#
_cell.length_a   1.000
_cell.length_b   1.000
_cell.length_c   1.000
_cell.angle_alpha   90.00
_cell.angle_beta   90.00
_cell.angle_gamma   90.00
#
_symmetry.space_group_name_H-M   'P 1'
#
loop_
_entity.id
_entity.type
_entity.pdbx_description
1 polymer ?
#
loop_
_entity_poly.entity_id
_entity_poly.type
_entity_poly.pdbx_seq_one_letter_code
_entity_poly.pdbx_strand_id
1 'polypeptide(L)'
;MNNAINNRPEFIPMTVRHQGPHGDLESGPRPAPPGRAARIASDAATLFSQLPGGIRSGAATTMKGVAWAGNATLSGAKSAGLSLGKFVGAPLQNRAWGALSGHVLQQMLTCGGPTLMREEAFIEAYNLMLPHLTQKSPAAAVTLQVCISAASIAAHYAVREPRIERDPQHNQVAVRGHFGLSPEHAEILQRDKPQEWEALVATQRANSQRVTGQQIAAELINTGLSLAGAISGNHGLTTRIISSQIRNLLYAASRESLQASVSLTGSTQGKPTFGVNDPHMAINGAWYTVMTLNMGLMQDALIQLALPKGYSVSGPELRNAAGELLSGKELHQLATVVSGLRAACNTLIEVTDAFLGKHYDTKQVGDTQKFAASLPLKDYGRLLDHSVARLSWNNFANGITLAAQQIASRVAHGDVPSALSSLLGNAGSAAAFGLTYKMVNQTYQAHAKVRAAVAATPAPATPAPTSGQPPAAVENANQRSFLDLESDSETSSIDEVPNDPNTSFLNI
;
A
#
# COMPACT_ATOMS: atom_id res chain seq x y z
N MET A 1 46.81 4.79 -75.78
CA MET A 1 46.30 6.18 -75.77
C MET A 1 46.25 6.66 -74.33
N ASN A 2 47.21 7.55 -74.00
CA ASN A 2 47.33 8.58 -72.96
C ASN A 2 46.74 8.35 -71.56
N ASN A 3 47.42 8.61 -70.43
CA ASN A 3 48.77 9.13 -70.18
C ASN A 3 49.17 8.80 -68.73
N ALA A 4 50.47 8.68 -68.51
CA ALA A 4 51.15 8.38 -67.26
C ALA A 4 51.33 9.61 -66.32
N ILE A 5 51.92 9.34 -65.14
CA ILE A 5 52.82 10.14 -64.28
C ILE A 5 52.36 9.99 -62.80
N ASN A 6 52.97 9.21 -61.91
CA ASN A 6 54.34 9.14 -61.34
C ASN A 6 54.66 10.21 -60.27
N ASN A 7 55.13 9.71 -59.11
CA ASN A 7 55.95 10.33 -58.05
C ASN A 7 55.32 10.94 -56.76
N ARG A 8 55.79 10.37 -55.63
CA ARG A 8 55.78 10.78 -54.21
C ARG A 8 56.71 12.02 -53.98
N PRO A 9 57.06 12.51 -52.75
CA PRO A 9 56.60 12.30 -51.35
C PRO A 9 56.42 13.60 -50.50
N GLU A 10 56.12 13.43 -49.19
CA GLU A 10 56.45 14.32 -48.03
C GLU A 10 55.79 15.70 -47.83
N PHE A 11 54.98 15.88 -46.76
CA PHE A 11 55.38 16.44 -45.44
C PHE A 11 54.19 16.48 -44.44
N ILE A 12 54.49 16.26 -43.15
CA ILE A 12 53.58 16.16 -41.98
C ILE A 12 53.46 17.53 -41.28
N PRO A 13 52.35 17.88 -40.59
CA PRO A 13 52.37 17.81 -39.11
C PRO A 13 51.09 17.26 -38.43
N MET A 14 51.35 16.73 -37.23
CA MET A 14 50.52 16.20 -36.12
C MET A 14 49.19 16.93 -35.85
N THR A 15 48.12 16.28 -35.33
CA THR A 15 47.97 15.79 -33.93
C THR A 15 46.89 14.69 -33.80
N VAL A 16 47.20 13.50 -33.22
CA VAL A 16 46.88 13.02 -31.83
C VAL A 16 45.36 12.83 -31.60
N ARG A 17 44.74 11.72 -31.17
CA ARG A 17 45.01 10.38 -30.58
C ARG A 17 43.61 9.69 -30.53
N HIS A 18 43.33 8.40 -30.42
CA HIS A 18 44.07 7.15 -30.22
C HIS A 18 43.14 6.00 -30.67
N GLN A 19 43.67 5.15 -31.56
CA GLN A 19 43.69 3.67 -31.48
C GLN A 19 42.39 2.89 -31.17
N GLY A 20 41.87 2.19 -32.20
CA GLY A 20 41.54 0.75 -32.08
C GLY A 20 42.82 -0.09 -31.92
N PRO A 21 42.83 -1.45 -32.01
CA PRO A 21 42.04 -2.24 -32.97
C PRO A 21 41.67 -3.67 -32.50
N HIS A 22 41.20 -4.48 -33.45
CA HIS A 22 40.74 -5.86 -33.35
C HIS A 22 41.80 -6.92 -32.97
N GLY A 23 41.29 -8.01 -32.37
CA GLY A 23 41.76 -9.40 -32.56
C GLY A 23 42.47 -10.05 -31.36
N ASP A 24 41.86 -11.05 -30.73
CA ASP A 24 42.51 -12.37 -30.55
C ASP A 24 41.54 -13.45 -30.01
N LEU A 25 41.53 -14.56 -30.75
CA LEU A 25 41.03 -15.88 -30.40
C LEU A 25 42.09 -16.53 -29.50
N GLU A 26 41.84 -16.58 -28.18
CA GLU A 26 42.40 -17.53 -27.19
C GLU A 26 42.26 -16.92 -25.77
N SER A 27 41.05 -17.00 -25.21
CA SER A 27 40.88 -16.98 -23.75
C SER A 27 39.69 -17.88 -23.42
N GLY A 28 39.90 -18.82 -22.49
CA GLY A 28 38.90 -19.79 -22.05
C GLY A 28 37.60 -19.14 -21.53
N PRO A 29 36.58 -19.95 -21.18
CA PRO A 29 35.26 -19.44 -20.84
C PRO A 29 35.36 -18.41 -19.72
N ARG A 30 35.05 -17.15 -20.05
CA ARG A 30 34.91 -16.09 -19.05
C ARG A 30 33.81 -16.51 -18.07
N PRO A 31 34.00 -16.28 -16.76
CA PRO A 31 32.96 -16.56 -15.78
C PRO A 31 31.68 -15.84 -16.20
N ALA A 32 30.56 -16.56 -16.15
CA ALA A 32 29.27 -16.05 -16.56
C ALA A 32 28.98 -14.70 -15.86
N PRO A 33 28.49 -13.69 -16.59
CA PRO A 33 28.21 -12.40 -15.98
C PRO A 33 27.15 -12.56 -14.87
N PRO A 34 27.26 -11.80 -13.77
CA PRO A 34 26.31 -11.87 -12.67
C PRO A 34 24.88 -11.68 -13.16
N GLY A 35 23.95 -12.50 -12.65
CA GLY A 35 22.54 -12.49 -13.05
C GLY A 35 21.89 -11.10 -12.95
N ARG A 36 20.81 -10.86 -13.70
CA ARG A 36 20.10 -9.56 -13.73
C ARG A 36 19.73 -9.05 -12.32
N ALA A 37 19.40 -9.95 -11.40
CA ALA A 37 19.14 -9.65 -9.99
C ALA A 37 20.39 -9.22 -9.21
N ALA A 38 21.55 -9.82 -9.48
CA ALA A 38 22.83 -9.45 -8.85
C ALA A 38 23.35 -8.09 -9.33
N ARG A 39 23.10 -7.74 -10.61
CA ARG A 39 23.38 -6.41 -11.17
C ARG A 39 22.46 -5.33 -10.60
N ILE A 40 21.17 -5.63 -10.44
CA ILE A 40 20.22 -4.72 -9.79
C ILE A 40 20.55 -4.54 -8.30
N ALA A 41 20.92 -5.61 -7.60
CA ALA A 41 21.39 -5.54 -6.22
C ALA A 41 22.69 -4.74 -6.08
N SER A 42 23.62 -4.81 -7.04
CA SER A 42 24.84 -4.00 -7.04
C SER A 42 24.59 -2.53 -7.36
N ASP A 43 23.72 -2.21 -8.33
CA ASP A 43 23.37 -0.83 -8.68
C ASP A 43 22.65 -0.12 -7.52
N ALA A 44 21.85 -0.89 -6.81
CA ALA A 44 21.10 -0.41 -5.68
C ALA A 44 21.93 -0.36 -4.38
N ALA A 45 22.83 -1.32 -4.17
CA ALA A 45 23.87 -1.21 -3.15
C ALA A 45 24.80 -0.02 -3.40
N THR A 46 25.06 0.31 -4.67
CA THR A 46 25.84 1.50 -5.08
C THR A 46 25.06 2.80 -4.79
N LEU A 47 23.74 2.82 -5.02
CA LEU A 47 22.87 3.92 -4.62
C LEU A 47 22.89 4.14 -3.09
N PHE A 48 22.79 3.06 -2.30
CA PHE A 48 22.83 3.13 -0.83
C PHE A 48 24.23 3.35 -0.24
N SER A 49 25.31 2.95 -0.92
CA SER A 49 26.69 3.29 -0.53
C SER A 49 27.03 4.74 -0.84
N GLN A 50 26.29 5.38 -1.75
CA GLN A 50 26.37 6.82 -2.04
C GLN A 50 25.45 7.66 -1.14
N LEU A 51 24.60 7.03 -0.31
CA LEU A 51 23.81 7.73 0.69
C LEU A 51 24.69 8.07 1.92
N PRO A 52 24.69 9.32 2.41
CA PRO A 52 25.49 9.71 3.58
C PRO A 52 25.13 8.88 4.81
N GLY A 53 26.11 8.60 5.68
CA GLY A 53 25.93 7.81 6.92
C GLY A 53 24.80 8.29 7.85
N GLY A 54 24.34 9.53 7.68
CA GLY A 54 23.16 10.11 8.31
C GLY A 54 21.83 9.37 8.06
N ILE A 55 21.66 8.68 6.92
CA ILE A 55 20.43 7.92 6.63
C ILE A 55 20.39 6.61 7.44
N ARG A 56 21.56 6.01 7.73
CA ARG A 56 21.69 4.86 8.64
C ARG A 56 21.37 5.25 10.08
N SER A 57 21.75 6.46 10.51
CA SER A 57 21.41 7.02 11.84
C SER A 57 20.02 7.66 11.92
N GLY A 58 19.43 8.05 10.78
CA GLY A 58 18.05 8.53 10.68
C GLY A 58 17.04 7.47 11.11
N ALA A 59 17.22 6.21 10.67
CA ALA A 59 16.42 5.08 11.14
C ALA A 59 16.51 4.90 12.68
N ALA A 60 17.70 5.06 13.26
CA ALA A 60 17.91 4.99 14.72
C ALA A 60 17.29 6.20 15.48
N THR A 61 17.21 7.36 14.85
CA THR A 61 16.61 8.58 15.43
C THR A 61 15.08 8.56 15.32
N THR A 62 14.53 8.05 14.22
CA THR A 62 13.10 7.74 14.05
C THR A 62 12.65 6.64 15.02
N MET A 63 13.47 5.59 15.22
CA MET A 63 13.19 4.58 16.25
C MET A 63 13.12 5.16 17.67
N LYS A 64 13.97 6.15 18.01
CA LYS A 64 13.87 6.89 19.29
C LYS A 64 12.62 7.77 19.37
N GLY A 65 12.19 8.37 18.25
CA GLY A 65 10.95 9.15 18.17
C GLY A 65 9.68 8.29 18.28
N VAL A 66 9.69 7.08 17.74
CA VAL A 66 8.55 6.15 17.80
C VAL A 66 8.48 5.42 19.15
N ALA A 67 9.62 5.07 19.76
CA ALA A 67 9.66 4.61 21.15
C ALA A 67 9.12 5.65 22.14
N TRP A 68 9.20 6.93 21.79
CA TRP A 68 8.62 8.04 22.56
C TRP A 68 7.12 8.27 22.24
N ALA A 69 6.71 8.05 20.99
CA ALA A 69 5.30 8.11 20.56
C ALA A 69 4.44 6.98 21.15
N GLY A 70 5.02 5.81 21.41
CA GLY A 70 4.36 4.71 22.12
C GLY A 70 4.03 5.01 23.59
N ASN A 71 4.50 6.13 24.15
CA ASN A 71 4.34 6.49 25.57
C ASN A 71 3.54 7.78 25.83
N ALA A 72 2.88 8.39 24.83
CA ALA A 72 2.18 9.67 25.05
C ALA A 72 0.88 9.83 24.24
N THR A 73 -0.21 9.95 24.99
CA THR A 73 -1.46 10.69 24.70
C THR A 73 -1.21 11.95 23.86
N LEU A 74 -2.24 12.44 23.15
CA LEU A 74 -2.39 13.68 22.33
C LEU A 74 -1.28 14.78 22.42
N SER A 75 -0.71 15.03 23.59
CA SER A 75 0.55 15.78 23.82
C SER A 75 1.76 15.27 23.02
N GLY A 76 1.89 13.97 22.76
CA GLY A 76 2.95 13.32 21.97
C GLY A 76 2.96 13.74 20.50
N ALA A 77 1.80 14.09 19.94
CA ALA A 77 1.71 14.69 18.60
C ALA A 77 2.30 16.11 18.57
N LYS A 78 2.21 16.86 19.68
CA LYS A 78 2.79 18.21 19.83
C LYS A 78 4.32 18.18 19.93
N SER A 79 4.86 17.20 20.63
CA SER A 79 6.31 17.00 20.82
C SER A 79 6.97 16.26 19.66
N ALA A 80 6.26 15.37 18.97
CA ALA A 80 6.61 14.94 17.62
C ALA A 80 6.60 16.13 16.66
N GLY A 81 5.66 17.07 16.79
CA GLY A 81 5.65 18.36 16.08
C GLY A 81 6.85 19.26 16.41
N LEU A 82 7.33 19.29 17.67
CA LEU A 82 8.52 20.04 18.10
C LEU A 82 9.84 19.36 17.69
N SER A 83 9.91 18.02 17.66
CA SER A 83 11.07 17.30 17.13
C SER A 83 11.11 17.36 15.60
N LEU A 84 9.95 17.36 14.93
CA LEU A 84 9.77 17.80 13.54
C LEU A 84 10.31 19.22 13.35
N GLY A 85 9.91 20.17 14.19
CA GLY A 85 10.36 21.57 14.10
C GLY A 85 11.87 21.71 14.21
N LYS A 86 12.53 20.88 15.04
CA LYS A 86 14.00 20.81 15.14
C LYS A 86 14.66 20.09 13.97
N PHE A 87 14.01 19.08 13.37
CA PHE A 87 14.48 18.37 12.17
C PHE A 87 14.33 19.21 10.89
N VAL A 88 13.27 20.02 10.82
CA VAL A 88 13.01 21.04 9.79
C VAL A 88 13.93 22.26 9.95
N GLY A 89 14.48 22.48 11.17
CA GLY A 89 15.45 23.53 11.47
C GLY A 89 16.92 23.18 11.20
N ALA A 90 17.26 21.91 10.96
CA ALA A 90 18.56 21.52 10.41
C ALA A 90 18.62 21.96 8.94
N PRO A 91 19.79 22.35 8.38
CA PRO A 91 19.85 23.01 7.07
C PRO A 91 19.27 22.10 5.96
N LEU A 92 17.99 22.30 5.65
CA LEU A 92 17.21 21.69 4.56
C LEU A 92 17.73 22.07 3.16
N GLN A 93 18.92 22.68 3.08
CA GLN A 93 19.53 23.19 1.87
C GLN A 93 19.96 22.07 0.91
N ASN A 94 20.15 20.85 1.40
CA ASN A 94 20.35 19.68 0.56
C ASN A 94 19.00 19.11 0.09
N ARG A 95 18.72 19.25 -1.21
CA ARG A 95 17.46 18.80 -1.86
C ARG A 95 17.06 17.36 -1.50
N ALA A 96 18.05 16.46 -1.39
CA ALA A 96 17.83 15.07 -1.01
C ALA A 96 17.35 14.91 0.45
N TRP A 97 17.89 15.71 1.38
CA TRP A 97 17.47 15.70 2.79
C TRP A 97 16.08 16.29 2.95
N GLY A 98 15.76 17.40 2.28
CA GLY A 98 14.41 17.95 2.29
C GLY A 98 13.37 16.96 1.76
N ALA A 99 13.64 16.32 0.62
CA ALA A 99 12.75 15.29 0.08
C ALA A 99 12.55 14.11 1.05
N LEU A 100 13.64 13.59 1.63
CA LEU A 100 13.56 12.49 2.60
C LEU A 100 12.71 12.88 3.82
N SER A 101 12.91 14.09 4.37
CA SER A 101 12.08 14.62 5.45
C SER A 101 10.61 14.62 5.07
N GLY A 102 10.26 15.14 3.88
CA GLY A 102 8.89 15.12 3.39
C GLY A 102 8.28 13.73 3.32
N HIS A 103 9.02 12.74 2.83
CA HIS A 103 8.58 11.35 2.81
C HIS A 103 8.41 10.78 4.22
N VAL A 104 9.34 11.03 5.15
CA VAL A 104 9.20 10.60 6.55
C VAL A 104 7.91 11.14 7.16
N LEU A 105 7.66 12.45 7.03
CA LEU A 105 6.45 13.07 7.57
C LEU A 105 5.18 12.52 6.93
N GLN A 106 5.18 12.40 5.60
CA GLN A 106 4.03 11.93 4.86
C GLN A 106 3.72 10.47 5.19
N GLN A 107 4.73 9.61 5.30
CA GLN A 107 4.50 8.19 5.59
C GLN A 107 4.21 7.94 7.07
N MET A 108 4.70 8.76 8.01
CA MET A 108 4.23 8.70 9.39
C MET A 108 2.72 8.94 9.48
N LEU A 109 2.20 9.94 8.74
CA LEU A 109 0.78 10.24 8.69
C LEU A 109 0.00 9.19 7.91
N THR A 110 0.41 8.91 6.68
CA THR A 110 -0.38 8.12 5.72
C THR A 110 -0.13 6.62 5.78
N CYS A 111 0.93 6.17 6.45
CA CYS A 111 1.22 4.75 6.66
C CYS A 111 1.31 4.40 8.16
N GLY A 112 2.16 5.09 8.92
CA GLY A 112 2.42 4.80 10.33
C GLY A 112 1.17 4.86 11.18
N GLY A 113 0.44 5.98 11.15
CA GLY A 113 -0.84 6.15 11.85
C GLY A 113 -1.87 5.07 11.49
N PRO A 114 -2.20 4.88 10.21
CA PRO A 114 -3.02 3.76 9.74
C PRO A 114 -2.54 2.37 10.19
N THR A 115 -1.22 2.15 10.29
CA THR A 115 -0.65 0.88 10.76
C THR A 115 -0.85 0.70 12.26
N LEU A 116 -0.70 1.75 13.06
CA LEU A 116 -1.00 1.69 14.49
C LEU A 116 -2.48 1.34 14.69
N MET A 117 -3.37 2.11 14.07
CA MET A 117 -4.82 1.93 14.19
C MET A 117 -5.28 0.54 13.75
N ARG A 118 -4.77 0.04 12.61
CA ARG A 118 -5.17 -1.29 12.13
C ARG A 118 -4.70 -2.42 13.05
N GLU A 119 -3.52 -2.28 13.65
CA GLU A 119 -2.92 -3.34 14.48
C GLU A 119 -3.59 -3.40 15.85
N GLU A 120 -3.97 -2.26 16.43
CA GLU A 120 -4.82 -2.23 17.63
C GLU A 120 -6.19 -2.85 17.32
N ALA A 121 -6.85 -2.42 16.25
CA ALA A 121 -8.14 -2.99 15.84
C ALA A 121 -8.05 -4.49 15.56
N PHE A 122 -6.92 -4.98 15.01
CA PHE A 122 -6.68 -6.40 14.77
C PHE A 122 -6.65 -7.20 16.07
N ILE A 123 -5.90 -6.71 17.06
CA ILE A 123 -5.74 -7.35 18.37
C ILE A 123 -7.06 -7.30 19.15
N GLU A 124 -7.72 -6.14 19.19
CA GLU A 124 -9.00 -5.97 19.89
C GLU A 124 -10.11 -6.80 19.26
N ALA A 125 -10.29 -6.71 17.94
CA ALA A 125 -11.31 -7.48 17.25
C ALA A 125 -11.09 -8.99 17.44
N TYR A 126 -9.84 -9.45 17.45
CA TYR A 126 -9.53 -10.84 17.74
C TYR A 126 -9.99 -11.25 19.15
N ASN A 127 -9.59 -10.50 20.18
CA ASN A 127 -9.89 -10.84 21.58
C ASN A 127 -11.38 -10.67 21.91
N LEU A 128 -12.10 -9.80 21.20
CA LEU A 128 -13.55 -9.69 21.30
C LEU A 128 -14.26 -10.84 20.59
N MET A 129 -13.91 -11.13 19.33
CA MET A 129 -14.61 -12.13 18.52
C MET A 129 -14.33 -13.57 18.97
N LEU A 130 -13.14 -13.86 19.50
CA LEU A 130 -12.78 -15.23 19.86
C LEU A 130 -13.77 -15.86 20.88
N PRO A 131 -13.95 -15.30 22.08
CA PRO A 131 -14.88 -15.87 23.07
C PRO A 131 -16.36 -15.58 22.81
N HIS A 132 -16.70 -14.56 22.01
CA HIS A 132 -18.10 -14.13 21.84
C HIS A 132 -18.75 -14.58 20.53
N LEU A 133 -17.95 -14.79 19.48
CA LEU A 133 -18.45 -15.16 18.16
C LEU A 133 -17.93 -16.53 17.75
N THR A 134 -16.62 -16.71 17.63
CA THR A 134 -16.08 -17.89 16.94
C THR A 134 -16.11 -19.16 17.77
N GLN A 135 -15.96 -19.06 19.10
CA GLN A 135 -16.16 -20.19 20.02
C GLN A 135 -17.65 -20.51 20.25
N LYS A 136 -18.50 -19.49 20.38
CA LYS A 136 -19.93 -19.67 20.68
C LYS A 136 -20.75 -20.07 19.45
N SER A 137 -20.41 -19.53 18.28
CA SER A 137 -21.11 -19.78 17.03
C SER A 137 -20.12 -19.87 15.86
N PRO A 138 -19.38 -21.00 15.75
CA PRO A 138 -18.41 -21.21 14.67
C PRO A 138 -19.05 -21.10 13.27
N ALA A 139 -20.30 -21.58 13.14
CA ALA A 139 -21.05 -21.47 11.89
C ALA A 139 -21.33 -20.00 11.52
N ALA A 140 -21.76 -19.16 12.47
CA ALA A 140 -21.97 -17.74 12.20
C ALA A 140 -20.65 -17.02 11.85
N ALA A 141 -19.53 -17.40 12.47
CA ALA A 141 -18.22 -16.85 12.15
C ALA A 141 -17.78 -17.18 10.70
N VAL A 142 -17.97 -18.43 10.27
CA VAL A 142 -17.67 -18.83 8.89
C VAL A 142 -18.61 -18.13 7.90
N THR A 143 -19.90 -18.03 8.20
CA THR A 143 -20.85 -17.30 7.37
C THR A 143 -20.46 -15.82 7.23
N LEU A 144 -20.08 -15.17 8.34
CA LEU A 144 -19.57 -13.80 8.31
C LEU A 144 -18.33 -13.69 7.42
N GLN A 145 -17.39 -14.62 7.52
CA GLN A 145 -16.21 -14.64 6.65
C GLN A 145 -16.61 -14.75 5.17
N VAL A 146 -17.54 -15.64 4.82
CA VAL A 146 -18.02 -15.79 3.44
C VAL A 146 -18.66 -14.49 2.93
N CYS A 147 -19.44 -13.81 3.76
CA CYS A 147 -20.03 -12.51 3.42
C CYS A 147 -18.95 -11.44 3.19
N ILE A 148 -17.94 -11.34 4.06
CA ILE A 148 -16.81 -10.41 3.90
C ILE A 148 -16.04 -10.72 2.61
N SER A 149 -15.80 -12.01 2.32
CA SER A 149 -15.13 -12.47 1.11
C SER A 149 -15.91 -12.10 -0.15
N ALA A 150 -17.22 -12.35 -0.17
CA ALA A 150 -18.09 -11.98 -1.27
C ALA A 150 -18.13 -10.46 -1.50
N ALA A 151 -18.25 -9.66 -0.42
CA ALA A 151 -18.24 -8.20 -0.50
C ALA A 151 -16.89 -7.68 -1.03
N SER A 152 -15.77 -8.28 -0.62
CA SER A 152 -14.44 -7.90 -1.08
C SER A 152 -14.25 -8.19 -2.56
N ILE A 153 -14.70 -9.36 -3.04
CA ILE A 153 -14.71 -9.70 -4.47
C ILE A 153 -15.64 -8.75 -5.25
N ALA A 154 -16.83 -8.48 -4.73
CA ALA A 154 -17.79 -7.57 -5.35
C ALA A 154 -17.22 -6.15 -5.49
N ALA A 155 -16.45 -5.65 -4.51
CA ALA A 155 -15.79 -4.35 -4.62
C ALA A 155 -14.82 -4.27 -5.81
N HIS A 156 -14.15 -5.37 -6.16
CA HIS A 156 -13.29 -5.42 -7.34
C HIS A 156 -14.08 -5.28 -8.64
N TYR A 157 -15.13 -6.07 -8.81
CA TYR A 157 -15.94 -6.10 -10.04
C TYR A 157 -16.88 -4.90 -10.19
N ALA A 158 -17.49 -4.45 -9.10
CA ALA A 158 -18.51 -3.40 -9.14
C ALA A 158 -17.93 -1.99 -8.99
N VAL A 159 -16.74 -1.86 -8.39
CA VAL A 159 -16.15 -0.55 -8.10
C VAL A 159 -14.83 -0.36 -8.82
N ARG A 160 -13.83 -1.21 -8.58
CA ARG A 160 -12.46 -0.98 -9.06
C ARG A 160 -12.35 -1.12 -10.58
N GLU A 161 -12.77 -2.25 -11.15
CA GLU A 161 -12.66 -2.53 -12.59
C GLU A 161 -13.41 -1.49 -13.44
N PRO A 162 -14.69 -1.16 -13.19
CA PRO A 162 -15.40 -0.18 -13.99
C PRO A 162 -14.75 1.21 -13.96
N ARG A 163 -13.98 1.54 -12.92
CA ARG A 163 -13.30 2.84 -12.82
C ARG A 163 -12.06 2.94 -13.71
N ILE A 164 -11.40 1.84 -14.03
CA ILE A 164 -10.32 1.86 -15.04
C ILE A 164 -10.90 1.94 -16.46
N GLU A 165 -12.08 1.37 -16.67
CA GLU A 165 -12.79 1.35 -17.95
C GLU A 165 -13.41 2.70 -18.34
N ARG A 166 -13.55 3.63 -17.38
CA ARG A 166 -13.97 5.03 -17.63
C ARG A 166 -12.96 5.85 -18.42
N ASP A 167 -11.86 5.25 -18.86
CA ASP A 167 -10.84 5.92 -19.66
C ASP A 167 -11.47 6.61 -20.89
N PRO A 168 -11.44 7.96 -20.97
CA PRO A 168 -12.07 8.70 -22.05
C PRO A 168 -11.35 8.52 -23.40
N GLN A 169 -10.13 7.97 -23.41
CA GLN A 169 -9.33 7.75 -24.61
C GLN A 169 -9.23 6.25 -24.95
N HIS A 170 -10.28 5.48 -24.70
CA HIS A 170 -10.35 4.07 -25.09
C HIS A 170 -9.13 3.25 -24.63
N ASN A 171 -8.82 3.31 -23.32
CA ASN A 171 -7.71 2.62 -22.63
C ASN A 171 -6.31 3.24 -22.81
N GLN A 172 -6.14 4.28 -23.62
CA GLN A 172 -4.82 4.88 -23.84
C GLN A 172 -4.24 5.57 -22.58
N VAL A 173 -5.08 6.22 -21.77
CA VAL A 173 -4.65 6.88 -20.52
C VAL A 173 -4.22 5.82 -19.49
N ALA A 174 -4.98 4.73 -19.39
CA ALA A 174 -4.68 3.62 -18.51
C ALA A 174 -3.33 2.98 -18.86
N VAL A 175 -3.07 2.72 -20.14
CA VAL A 175 -1.79 2.15 -20.62
C VAL A 175 -0.63 3.11 -20.33
N ARG A 176 -0.79 4.39 -20.65
CA ARG A 176 0.24 5.40 -20.35
C ARG A 176 0.56 5.47 -18.86
N GLY A 177 -0.45 5.48 -18.00
CA GLY A 177 -0.26 5.45 -16.55
C GLY A 177 0.41 4.16 -16.08
N HIS A 178 -0.03 3.01 -16.58
CA HIS A 178 0.51 1.70 -16.21
C HIS A 178 2.02 1.59 -16.45
N PHE A 179 2.49 2.11 -17.59
CA PHE A 179 3.90 2.01 -18.00
C PHE A 179 4.73 3.28 -17.82
N GLY A 180 4.15 4.34 -17.26
CA GLY A 180 4.86 5.62 -17.05
C GLY A 180 5.23 6.33 -18.36
N LEU A 181 4.38 6.25 -19.39
CA LEU A 181 4.66 6.80 -20.72
C LEU A 181 4.18 8.24 -20.86
N SER A 182 5.00 9.09 -21.49
CA SER A 182 4.57 10.42 -21.93
C SER A 182 3.58 10.32 -23.10
N PRO A 183 2.74 11.35 -23.34
CA PRO A 183 1.89 11.41 -24.53
C PRO A 183 2.67 11.18 -25.83
N GLU A 184 3.80 11.86 -25.98
CA GLU A 184 4.61 11.84 -27.20
C GLU A 184 5.21 10.45 -27.44
N HIS A 185 5.65 9.78 -26.38
CA HIS A 185 6.16 8.41 -26.50
C HIS A 185 5.03 7.42 -26.85
N ALA A 186 3.84 7.60 -26.28
CA ALA A 186 2.69 6.77 -26.64
C ALA A 186 2.28 6.95 -28.12
N GLU A 187 2.26 8.20 -28.61
CA GLU A 187 1.99 8.50 -30.02
C GLU A 187 3.02 7.88 -30.97
N ILE A 188 4.30 7.94 -30.61
CA ILE A 188 5.39 7.29 -31.37
C ILE A 188 5.17 5.76 -31.39
N LEU A 189 4.85 5.14 -30.26
CA LEU A 189 4.59 3.70 -30.21
C LEU A 189 3.37 3.31 -31.05
N GLN A 190 2.29 4.06 -30.96
CA GLN A 190 1.07 3.80 -31.75
C GLN A 190 1.33 3.92 -33.26
N ARG A 191 2.07 4.96 -33.69
CA ARG A 191 2.36 5.24 -35.10
C ARG A 191 3.41 4.28 -35.67
N ASP A 192 4.55 4.17 -35.01
CA ASP A 192 5.74 3.52 -35.56
C ASP A 192 5.84 2.05 -35.17
N LYS A 193 5.19 1.65 -34.07
CA LYS A 193 5.29 0.31 -33.49
C LYS A 193 3.95 -0.23 -32.96
N PRO A 194 2.89 -0.30 -33.79
CA PRO A 194 1.54 -0.65 -33.34
C PRO A 194 1.47 -2.00 -32.62
N GLN A 195 2.29 -2.98 -33.00
CA GLN A 195 2.36 -4.27 -32.31
C GLN A 195 2.90 -4.16 -30.87
N GLU A 196 3.88 -3.28 -30.63
CA GLU A 196 4.37 -3.02 -29.26
C GLU A 196 3.29 -2.33 -28.44
N TRP A 197 2.53 -1.39 -29.03
CA TRP A 197 1.41 -0.74 -28.36
C TRP A 197 0.30 -1.73 -27.95
N GLU A 198 -0.13 -2.60 -28.87
CA GLU A 198 -1.14 -3.63 -28.58
C GLU A 198 -0.68 -4.60 -27.48
N ALA A 199 0.60 -4.96 -27.45
CA ALA A 199 1.16 -5.77 -26.38
C ALA A 199 1.11 -5.07 -25.00
N LEU A 200 1.32 -3.74 -24.96
CA LEU A 200 1.17 -2.95 -23.74
C LEU A 200 -0.30 -2.87 -23.30
N VAL A 201 -1.23 -2.66 -24.25
CA VAL A 201 -2.68 -2.69 -23.99
C VAL A 201 -3.08 -4.02 -23.36
N ALA A 202 -2.69 -5.14 -23.97
CA ALA A 202 -2.99 -6.49 -23.48
C ALA A 202 -2.38 -6.72 -22.08
N THR A 203 -1.13 -6.28 -21.87
CA THR A 203 -0.44 -6.44 -20.59
C THR A 203 -1.09 -5.63 -19.46
N GLN A 204 -1.48 -4.38 -19.74
CA GLN A 204 -2.18 -3.54 -18.77
C GLN A 204 -3.52 -4.18 -18.37
N ARG A 205 -4.32 -4.64 -19.34
CA ARG A 205 -5.60 -5.31 -19.09
C ARG A 205 -5.41 -6.60 -18.27
N ALA A 206 -4.47 -7.45 -18.67
CA ALA A 206 -4.17 -8.70 -17.98
C ALA A 206 -3.71 -8.45 -16.53
N ASN A 207 -2.89 -7.42 -16.31
CA ASN A 207 -2.44 -7.06 -14.96
C ASN A 207 -3.59 -6.54 -14.09
N SER A 208 -4.49 -5.70 -14.62
CA SER A 208 -5.69 -5.26 -13.89
C SER A 208 -6.55 -6.47 -13.49
N GLN A 209 -6.84 -7.38 -14.42
CA GLN A 209 -7.60 -8.59 -14.14
C GLN A 209 -6.90 -9.49 -13.10
N ARG A 210 -5.58 -9.60 -13.15
CA ARG A 210 -4.80 -10.36 -12.15
C ARG A 210 -4.87 -9.75 -10.75
N VAL A 211 -5.00 -8.42 -10.58
CA VAL A 211 -5.25 -7.82 -9.26
C VAL A 211 -6.62 -8.27 -8.70
N THR A 212 -7.62 -8.52 -9.55
CA THR A 212 -8.91 -9.11 -9.16
C THR A 212 -8.79 -10.60 -8.88
N GLY A 213 -8.10 -11.35 -9.76
CA GLY A 213 -7.79 -12.76 -9.54
C GLY A 213 -7.04 -13.00 -8.23
N GLN A 214 -6.14 -12.08 -7.86
CA GLN A 214 -5.43 -12.08 -6.59
C GLN A 214 -6.37 -11.94 -5.39
N GLN A 215 -7.40 -11.07 -5.47
CA GLN A 215 -8.42 -10.96 -4.42
C GLN A 215 -9.20 -12.26 -4.30
N ILE A 216 -9.63 -12.83 -5.42
CA ILE A 216 -10.38 -14.09 -5.44
C ILE A 216 -9.55 -15.20 -4.79
N ALA A 217 -8.28 -15.33 -5.18
CA ALA A 217 -7.38 -16.31 -4.59
C ALA A 217 -7.21 -16.09 -3.07
N ALA A 218 -7.04 -14.84 -2.64
CA ALA A 218 -6.94 -14.50 -1.23
C ALA A 218 -8.22 -14.89 -0.46
N GLU A 219 -9.40 -14.63 -1.01
CA GLU A 219 -10.67 -14.96 -0.38
C GLU A 219 -10.98 -16.46 -0.34
N LEU A 220 -10.55 -17.21 -1.35
CA LEU A 220 -10.59 -18.67 -1.31
C LEU A 220 -9.71 -19.22 -0.18
N ILE A 221 -8.49 -18.69 -0.03
CA ILE A 221 -7.59 -19.06 1.07
C ILE A 221 -8.21 -18.71 2.42
N ASN A 222 -8.70 -17.48 2.57
CA ASN A 222 -9.28 -17.00 3.83
C ASN A 222 -10.52 -17.81 4.23
N THR A 223 -11.44 -18.06 3.28
CA THR A 223 -12.62 -18.90 3.53
C THR A 223 -12.21 -20.33 3.89
N GLY A 224 -11.26 -20.92 3.16
CA GLY A 224 -10.76 -22.26 3.43
C GLY A 224 -10.12 -22.40 4.81
N LEU A 225 -9.27 -21.45 5.21
CA LEU A 225 -8.64 -21.42 6.53
C LEU A 225 -9.65 -21.18 7.65
N SER A 226 -10.65 -20.31 7.44
CA SER A 226 -11.73 -20.09 8.39
C SER A 226 -12.59 -21.32 8.59
N LEU A 227 -12.93 -22.04 7.51
CA LEU A 227 -13.66 -23.29 7.58
C LEU A 227 -12.83 -24.39 8.26
N ALA A 228 -11.55 -24.51 7.91
CA ALA A 228 -10.63 -25.45 8.53
C ALA A 228 -10.54 -25.22 10.05
N GLY A 229 -10.39 -23.96 10.48
CA GLY A 229 -10.39 -23.59 11.90
C GLY A 229 -11.70 -23.96 12.62
N ALA A 230 -12.85 -23.73 11.99
CA ALA A 230 -14.14 -24.07 12.57
C ALA A 230 -14.34 -25.59 12.70
N ILE A 231 -14.00 -26.36 11.65
CA ILE A 231 -14.14 -27.84 11.65
C ILE A 231 -13.15 -28.50 12.60
N SER A 232 -11.93 -27.96 12.74
CA SER A 232 -10.90 -28.55 13.60
C SER A 232 -10.99 -28.11 15.07
N GLY A 233 -11.98 -27.29 15.44
CA GLY A 233 -12.06 -26.67 16.77
C GLY A 233 -10.98 -25.61 17.04
N ASN A 234 -10.20 -25.22 16.04
CA ASN A 234 -9.22 -24.14 16.15
C ASN A 234 -9.91 -22.79 15.85
N HIS A 235 -10.77 -22.37 16.77
CA HIS A 235 -11.52 -21.11 16.65
C HIS A 235 -10.61 -19.87 16.58
N GLY A 236 -9.39 -19.97 17.13
CA GLY A 236 -8.35 -18.93 16.99
C GLY A 236 -7.98 -18.67 15.53
N LEU A 237 -7.83 -19.73 14.72
CA LEU A 237 -7.53 -19.58 13.29
C LEU A 237 -8.65 -18.82 12.55
N THR A 238 -9.91 -19.23 12.73
CA THR A 238 -11.07 -18.53 12.12
C THR A 238 -11.13 -17.07 12.56
N THR A 239 -10.94 -16.81 13.84
CA THR A 239 -10.95 -15.44 14.38
C THR A 239 -9.84 -14.58 13.77
N ARG A 240 -8.63 -15.14 13.64
CA ARG A 240 -7.47 -14.45 13.07
C ARG A 240 -7.68 -14.07 11.61
N ILE A 241 -8.39 -14.88 10.84
CA ILE A 241 -8.74 -14.54 9.45
C ILE A 241 -9.69 -13.34 9.41
N ILE A 242 -10.79 -13.40 10.17
CA ILE A 242 -11.80 -12.32 10.18
C ILE A 242 -11.16 -11.01 10.69
N SER A 243 -10.38 -11.07 11.78
CA SER A 243 -9.72 -9.87 12.31
C SER A 243 -8.64 -9.33 11.36
N SER A 244 -7.95 -10.20 10.61
CA SER A 244 -6.99 -9.77 9.57
C SER A 244 -7.67 -9.03 8.41
N GLN A 245 -8.90 -9.40 8.05
CA GLN A 245 -9.69 -8.70 7.04
C GLN A 245 -10.09 -7.30 7.50
N ILE A 246 -10.56 -7.18 8.75
CA ILE A 246 -10.86 -5.89 9.39
C ILE A 246 -9.62 -5.00 9.39
N ARG A 247 -8.48 -5.54 9.81
CA ARG A 247 -7.18 -4.85 9.79
C ARG A 247 -6.85 -4.31 8.39
N ASN A 248 -6.99 -5.15 7.37
CA ASN A 248 -6.64 -4.77 6.01
C ASN A 248 -7.57 -3.70 5.44
N LEU A 249 -8.88 -3.79 5.73
CA LEU A 249 -9.87 -2.78 5.35
C LEU A 249 -9.60 -1.44 6.01
N LEU A 250 -9.42 -1.44 7.33
CA LEU A 250 -9.10 -0.22 8.09
C LEU A 250 -7.84 0.44 7.57
N TYR A 251 -6.79 -0.35 7.30
CA TYR A 251 -5.56 0.17 6.74
C TYR A 251 -5.75 0.78 5.36
N ALA A 252 -6.40 0.05 4.44
CA ALA A 252 -6.61 0.52 3.09
C ALA A 252 -7.45 1.81 3.08
N ALA A 253 -8.57 1.85 3.79
CA ALA A 253 -9.43 3.02 3.85
C ALA A 253 -8.71 4.23 4.48
N SER A 254 -8.11 4.07 5.66
CA SER A 254 -7.46 5.20 6.36
C SER A 254 -6.23 5.71 5.63
N ARG A 255 -5.36 4.82 5.12
CA ARG A 255 -4.18 5.20 4.33
C ARG A 255 -4.58 6.00 3.11
N GLU A 256 -5.58 5.54 2.37
CA GLU A 256 -5.96 6.21 1.12
C GLU A 256 -6.72 7.51 1.35
N SER A 257 -7.53 7.61 2.40
CA SER A 257 -8.11 8.89 2.84
C SER A 257 -7.03 9.93 3.14
N LEU A 258 -5.98 9.53 3.87
CA LEU A 258 -4.89 10.43 4.24
C LEU A 258 -4.00 10.77 3.02
N GLN A 259 -3.69 9.81 2.15
CA GLN A 259 -2.97 10.07 0.90
C GLN A 259 -3.77 10.92 -0.10
N ALA A 260 -5.10 10.84 -0.06
CA ALA A 260 -5.98 11.69 -0.85
C ALA A 260 -6.04 13.14 -0.33
N SER A 261 -5.60 13.38 0.91
CA SER A 261 -5.71 14.67 1.61
C SER A 261 -4.38 15.40 1.75
N VAL A 262 -3.26 14.67 1.84
CA VAL A 262 -1.95 15.22 2.20
C VAL A 262 -0.86 14.79 1.22
N SER A 263 -0.11 15.75 0.70
CA SER A 263 1.23 15.52 0.15
C SER A 263 2.23 16.45 0.81
N LEU A 264 3.40 15.92 1.21
CA LEU A 264 4.52 16.69 1.76
C LEU A 264 5.76 16.60 0.86
N THR A 265 5.59 16.06 -0.34
CA THR A 265 6.63 15.94 -1.34
C THR A 265 6.14 16.50 -2.68
N GLY A 266 7.06 17.05 -3.45
CA GLY A 266 6.77 17.63 -4.76
C GLY A 266 7.98 17.58 -5.66
N SER A 267 7.81 17.97 -6.93
CA SER A 267 8.95 18.11 -7.84
C SER A 267 9.59 19.50 -7.69
N THR A 268 10.90 19.57 -7.91
CA THR A 268 11.65 20.80 -7.72
C THR A 268 11.30 21.84 -8.76
N GLN A 269 11.24 21.43 -10.04
CA GLN A 269 11.02 22.29 -11.20
C GLN A 269 9.56 22.29 -11.68
N GLY A 270 8.66 21.53 -11.05
CA GLY A 270 7.26 21.42 -11.46
C GLY A 270 7.05 20.70 -12.78
N LYS A 271 8.04 19.94 -13.28
CA LYS A 271 7.92 19.25 -14.56
C LYS A 271 6.80 18.18 -14.47
N PRO A 272 5.90 18.11 -15.47
CA PRO A 272 4.90 17.05 -15.52
C PRO A 272 5.57 15.68 -15.51
N THR A 273 5.12 14.81 -14.62
CA THR A 273 5.60 13.42 -14.54
C THR A 273 4.56 12.45 -15.05
N PHE A 274 5.03 11.32 -15.58
CA PHE A 274 4.18 10.33 -16.23
C PHE A 274 3.99 9.06 -15.40
N GLY A 275 4.67 8.95 -14.26
CA GLY A 275 4.77 7.74 -13.47
C GLY A 275 6.16 7.10 -13.57
N VAL A 276 6.41 6.12 -12.73
CA VAL A 276 7.56 5.23 -12.76
C VAL A 276 7.40 4.26 -13.92
N ASN A 277 8.37 4.24 -14.84
CA ASN A 277 8.36 3.33 -15.98
C ASN A 277 8.64 1.86 -15.58
N ASP A 278 8.48 0.95 -16.54
CA ASP A 278 8.53 -0.49 -16.29
C ASP A 278 9.85 -1.00 -15.65
N PRO A 279 11.06 -0.62 -16.13
CA PRO A 279 12.31 -1.03 -15.49
C PRO A 279 12.46 -0.52 -14.05
N HIS A 280 12.11 0.75 -13.79
CA HIS A 280 12.24 1.32 -12.46
C HIS A 280 11.19 0.75 -11.49
N MET A 281 10.01 0.37 -11.97
CA MET A 281 8.99 -0.28 -11.15
C MET A 281 9.45 -1.67 -10.68
N ALA A 282 10.18 -2.40 -11.52
CA ALA A 282 10.78 -3.68 -11.11
C ALA A 282 11.86 -3.49 -10.02
N ILE A 283 12.67 -2.43 -10.13
CA ILE A 283 13.66 -2.09 -9.10
C ILE A 283 12.98 -1.74 -7.78
N ASN A 284 11.91 -0.94 -7.82
CA ASN A 284 11.12 -0.63 -6.63
C ASN A 284 10.54 -1.90 -5.99
N GLY A 285 9.99 -2.82 -6.78
CA GLY A 285 9.46 -4.09 -6.26
C GLY A 285 10.52 -4.95 -5.58
N ALA A 286 11.73 -5.01 -6.13
CA ALA A 286 12.85 -5.71 -5.49
C ALA A 286 13.21 -5.07 -4.14
N TRP A 287 13.28 -3.74 -4.07
CA TRP A 287 13.53 -3.02 -2.82
C TRP A 287 12.44 -3.23 -1.80
N TYR A 288 11.17 -3.12 -2.21
CA TYR A 288 10.03 -3.34 -1.32
C TYR A 288 10.07 -4.75 -0.72
N THR A 289 10.43 -5.76 -1.52
CA THR A 289 10.61 -7.14 -1.08
C THR A 289 11.68 -7.25 0.00
N VAL A 290 12.87 -6.72 -0.26
CA VAL A 290 14.01 -6.77 0.67
C VAL A 290 13.70 -6.00 1.95
N MET A 291 13.09 -4.82 1.84
CA MET A 291 12.70 -4.01 2.99
C MET A 291 11.61 -4.69 3.82
N THR A 292 10.63 -5.33 3.18
CA THR A 292 9.58 -6.09 3.87
C THR A 292 10.17 -7.25 4.66
N LEU A 293 11.11 -8.01 4.08
CA LEU A 293 11.79 -9.08 4.79
C LEU A 293 12.59 -8.55 5.99
N ASN A 294 13.46 -7.56 5.75
CA ASN A 294 14.35 -7.01 6.79
C ASN A 294 13.57 -6.35 7.93
N MET A 295 12.54 -5.57 7.60
CA MET A 295 11.70 -4.90 8.61
C MET A 295 10.78 -5.88 9.32
N GLY A 296 10.37 -6.98 8.66
CA GLY A 296 9.66 -8.09 9.27
C GLY A 296 10.50 -8.82 10.33
N LEU A 297 11.77 -9.13 10.01
CA LEU A 297 12.69 -9.71 10.98
C LEU A 297 13.04 -8.72 12.10
N MET A 298 13.23 -7.45 11.76
CA MET A 298 13.52 -6.38 12.73
C MET A 298 12.36 -6.18 13.71
N GLN A 299 11.12 -6.08 13.25
CA GLN A 299 9.99 -5.90 14.15
C GLN A 299 9.84 -7.11 15.09
N ASP A 300 10.06 -8.35 14.62
CA ASP A 300 9.97 -9.53 15.47
C ASP A 300 11.02 -9.48 16.60
N ALA A 301 12.25 -9.10 16.27
CA ALA A 301 13.32 -8.92 17.25
C ALA A 301 13.01 -7.79 18.24
N LEU A 302 12.54 -6.64 17.76
CA LEU A 302 12.20 -5.48 18.59
C LEU A 302 11.02 -5.79 19.52
N ILE A 303 10.01 -6.50 19.03
CA ILE A 303 8.86 -6.89 19.85
C ILE A 303 9.30 -7.88 20.94
N GLN A 304 10.13 -8.88 20.61
CA GLN A 304 10.66 -9.80 21.62
C GLN A 304 11.47 -9.07 22.71
N LEU A 305 12.21 -8.02 22.36
CA LEU A 305 12.94 -7.19 23.33
C LEU A 305 12.03 -6.28 24.17
N ALA A 306 10.89 -5.86 23.62
CA ALA A 306 9.96 -4.96 24.28
C ALA A 306 8.96 -5.68 25.20
N LEU A 307 8.69 -6.97 24.94
CA LEU A 307 7.79 -7.77 25.74
C LEU A 307 8.43 -8.17 27.09
N PRO A 308 7.64 -8.29 28.17
CA PRO A 308 8.14 -8.84 29.43
C PRO A 308 8.69 -10.26 29.25
N LYS A 309 9.62 -10.66 30.12
CA LYS A 309 10.25 -11.99 30.04
C LYS A 309 9.18 -13.10 30.10
N GLY A 310 9.22 -14.01 29.13
CA GLY A 310 8.28 -15.14 29.01
C GLY A 310 7.00 -14.80 28.23
N TYR A 311 6.72 -13.52 27.97
CA TYR A 311 5.57 -13.14 27.15
C TYR A 311 5.86 -13.41 25.68
N SER A 312 4.80 -13.62 24.91
CA SER A 312 4.93 -13.90 23.48
C SER A 312 3.84 -13.22 22.66
N VAL A 313 4.14 -13.04 21.37
CA VAL A 313 3.18 -12.55 20.38
C VAL A 313 3.15 -13.48 19.18
N SER A 314 1.95 -13.76 18.65
CA SER A 314 1.76 -14.44 17.37
C SER A 314 0.54 -13.86 16.67
N GLY A 315 0.77 -13.06 15.62
CA GLY A 315 -0.31 -12.33 14.97
C GLY A 315 -1.03 -11.39 15.95
N PRO A 316 -2.33 -11.60 16.24
CA PRO A 316 -3.09 -10.82 17.21
C PRO A 316 -3.04 -11.39 18.64
N GLU A 317 -2.46 -12.58 18.82
CA GLU A 317 -2.40 -13.25 20.12
C GLU A 317 -1.22 -12.72 20.92
N LEU A 318 -1.51 -12.06 22.04
CA LEU A 318 -0.54 -11.74 23.07
C LEU A 318 -0.74 -12.68 24.25
N ARG A 319 0.34 -13.30 24.71
CA ARG A 319 0.29 -14.28 25.80
C ARG A 319 1.27 -13.92 26.91
N ASN A 320 0.86 -14.18 28.16
CA ASN A 320 1.71 -14.03 29.33
C ASN A 320 2.75 -15.16 29.41
N ALA A 321 3.58 -15.14 30.46
CA ALA A 321 4.60 -16.16 30.72
C ALA A 321 4.03 -17.56 31.00
N ALA A 322 2.76 -17.67 31.40
CA ALA A 322 2.06 -18.94 31.56
C ALA A 322 1.46 -19.47 30.24
N GLY A 323 1.54 -18.70 29.15
CA GLY A 323 0.96 -19.03 27.85
C GLY A 323 -0.52 -18.67 27.71
N GLU A 324 -1.11 -18.01 28.70
CA GLU A 324 -2.51 -17.58 28.69
C GLU A 324 -2.67 -16.32 27.83
N LEU A 325 -3.80 -16.20 27.13
CA LEU A 325 -4.12 -15.01 26.36
C LEU A 325 -4.31 -13.81 27.30
N LEU A 326 -3.67 -12.69 26.95
CA LEU A 326 -3.85 -11.44 27.68
C LEU A 326 -5.26 -10.89 27.46
N SER A 327 -5.77 -10.17 28.47
CA SER A 327 -7.04 -9.46 28.38
C SER A 327 -7.00 -8.15 29.17
N GLY A 328 -8.01 -7.30 28.95
CA GLY A 328 -8.19 -6.05 29.67
C GLY A 328 -7.00 -5.10 29.54
N LYS A 329 -6.66 -4.41 30.63
CA LYS A 329 -5.66 -3.34 30.64
C LYS A 329 -4.27 -3.78 30.16
N GLU A 330 -3.84 -4.98 30.54
CA GLU A 330 -2.52 -5.50 30.17
C GLU A 330 -2.44 -5.80 28.68
N LEU A 331 -3.51 -6.38 28.10
CA LEU A 331 -3.63 -6.57 26.66
C LEU A 331 -3.51 -5.23 25.94
N HIS A 332 -4.30 -4.21 26.32
CA HIS A 332 -4.27 -2.90 25.67
C HIS A 332 -2.87 -2.27 25.70
N GLN A 333 -2.19 -2.31 26.85
CA GLN A 333 -0.86 -1.74 26.99
C GLN A 333 0.17 -2.42 26.07
N LEU A 334 0.22 -3.75 26.06
CA LEU A 334 1.17 -4.48 25.22
C LEU A 334 0.76 -4.47 23.74
N ALA A 335 -0.54 -4.40 23.44
CA ALA A 335 -1.07 -4.22 22.09
C ALA A 335 -0.60 -2.90 21.48
N THR A 336 -0.65 -1.79 22.23
CA THR A 336 -0.13 -0.50 21.77
C THR A 336 1.37 -0.54 21.52
N VAL A 337 2.16 -1.20 22.37
CA VAL A 337 3.62 -1.38 22.16
C VAL A 337 3.90 -2.15 20.87
N VAL A 338 3.26 -3.30 20.69
CA VAL A 338 3.41 -4.16 19.50
C VAL A 338 2.97 -3.42 18.23
N SER A 339 1.83 -2.75 18.29
CA SER A 339 1.26 -1.98 17.18
C SER A 339 2.17 -0.80 16.81
N GLY A 340 2.75 -0.12 17.81
CA GLY A 340 3.70 0.97 17.61
C GLY A 340 4.99 0.52 16.92
N LEU A 341 5.54 -0.63 17.32
CA LEU A 341 6.74 -1.21 16.67
C LEU A 341 6.45 -1.63 15.21
N ARG A 342 5.32 -2.31 14.97
CA ARG A 342 4.88 -2.66 13.61
C ARG A 342 4.65 -1.41 12.76
N ALA A 343 4.06 -0.36 13.33
CA ALA A 343 3.86 0.92 12.66
C ALA A 343 5.18 1.62 12.31
N ALA A 344 6.18 1.58 13.20
CA ALA A 344 7.50 2.12 12.95
C ALA A 344 8.17 1.44 11.75
N CYS A 345 8.22 0.11 11.78
CA CYS A 345 8.83 -0.70 10.73
C CYS A 345 8.11 -0.51 9.39
N ASN A 346 6.77 -0.52 9.39
CA ASN A 346 5.99 -0.30 8.16
C ASN A 346 6.18 1.12 7.60
N THR A 347 6.33 2.13 8.46
CA THR A 347 6.66 3.49 8.04
C THR A 347 8.00 3.52 7.31
N LEU A 348 9.03 2.84 7.83
CA LEU A 348 10.35 2.82 7.20
C LEU A 348 10.34 2.15 5.81
N ILE A 349 9.60 1.04 5.65
CA ILE A 349 9.40 0.41 4.33
C ILE A 349 8.83 1.44 3.36
N GLU A 350 7.77 2.12 3.75
CA GLU A 350 7.03 3.04 2.89
C GLU A 350 7.77 4.36 2.62
N VAL A 351 8.61 4.83 3.55
CA VAL A 351 9.49 5.97 3.30
C VAL A 351 10.46 5.64 2.18
N THR A 352 11.11 4.46 2.24
CA THR A 352 12.04 4.05 1.18
C THR A 352 11.32 3.84 -0.14
N ASP A 353 10.18 3.15 -0.12
CA ASP A 353 9.38 2.88 -1.31
C ASP A 353 8.92 4.17 -2.01
N ALA A 354 8.25 5.06 -1.26
CA ALA A 354 7.75 6.32 -1.79
C ALA A 354 8.88 7.24 -2.25
N PHE A 355 10.01 7.27 -1.53
CA PHE A 355 11.19 8.04 -1.91
C PHE A 355 11.77 7.55 -3.25
N LEU A 356 11.94 6.23 -3.42
CA LEU A 356 12.46 5.65 -4.66
C LEU A 356 11.48 5.83 -5.81
N GLY A 357 10.18 5.57 -5.59
CA GLY A 357 9.14 5.82 -6.58
C GLY A 357 9.14 7.26 -7.06
N LYS A 358 9.16 8.23 -6.14
CA LYS A 358 9.20 9.65 -6.52
C LYS A 358 10.54 10.05 -7.15
N HIS A 359 11.64 9.44 -6.73
CA HIS A 359 12.95 9.64 -7.36
C HIS A 359 12.91 9.25 -8.84
N TYR A 360 12.45 8.04 -9.15
CA TYR A 360 12.38 7.58 -10.55
C TYR A 360 11.36 8.39 -11.34
N ASP A 361 10.16 8.61 -10.81
CA ASP A 361 9.12 9.44 -11.43
C ASP A 361 9.65 10.81 -11.88
N THR A 362 10.40 11.51 -11.01
CA THR A 362 10.95 12.83 -11.30
C THR A 362 12.22 12.79 -12.15
N LYS A 363 13.13 11.83 -11.90
CA LYS A 363 14.41 11.71 -12.63
C LYS A 363 14.19 11.46 -14.12
N GLN A 364 13.16 10.69 -14.48
CA GLN A 364 12.85 10.35 -15.87
C GLN A 364 12.54 11.58 -16.75
N VAL A 365 12.08 12.67 -16.13
CA VAL A 365 11.79 13.94 -16.83
C VAL A 365 12.86 15.01 -16.57
N GLY A 366 14.02 14.60 -16.03
CA GLY A 366 15.11 15.51 -15.67
C GLY A 366 14.72 16.49 -14.57
N ASP A 367 13.86 16.06 -13.64
CA ASP A 367 13.54 16.78 -12.41
C ASP A 367 14.05 16.00 -11.18
N THR A 368 13.79 16.54 -10.00
CA THR A 368 14.11 15.96 -8.70
C THR A 368 12.93 16.17 -7.76
N GLN A 369 12.96 15.49 -6.62
CA GLN A 369 11.99 15.68 -5.54
C GLN A 369 12.49 16.66 -4.48
N LYS A 370 11.56 17.32 -3.80
CA LYS A 370 11.79 18.21 -2.66
C LYS A 370 10.70 18.05 -1.61
N PHE A 371 10.95 18.58 -0.42
CA PHE A 371 9.88 18.89 0.52
C PHE A 371 8.94 19.92 -0.11
N ALA A 372 7.65 19.60 -0.16
CA ALA A 372 6.62 20.54 -0.61
C ALA A 372 5.27 20.11 -0.03
N ALA A 373 4.76 20.91 0.91
CA ALA A 373 3.42 20.68 1.44
C ALA A 373 2.35 21.13 0.42
N SER A 374 1.42 20.24 0.13
CA SER A 374 0.22 20.51 -0.66
C SER A 374 -0.99 20.01 0.14
N LEU A 375 -1.81 20.96 0.60
CA LEU A 375 -2.90 20.73 1.54
C LEU A 375 -4.12 21.64 1.26
N PRO A 376 -5.35 21.10 1.34
CA PRO A 376 -5.71 19.70 1.21
C PRO A 376 -5.74 19.27 -0.26
N LEU A 377 -5.21 18.09 -0.56
CA LEU A 377 -5.57 17.39 -1.79
C LEU A 377 -7.06 16.98 -1.72
N LYS A 378 -7.72 16.87 -2.87
CA LYS A 378 -9.14 16.45 -2.98
C LYS A 378 -9.29 15.22 -3.87
N ASP A 379 -8.42 14.24 -3.69
CA ASP A 379 -8.37 13.04 -4.54
C ASP A 379 -9.10 11.83 -3.93
N TYR A 380 -10.26 12.05 -3.32
CA TYR A 380 -10.99 11.00 -2.60
C TYR A 380 -11.52 9.89 -3.50
N GLY A 381 -11.54 10.10 -4.82
CA GLY A 381 -11.80 9.01 -5.77
C GLY A 381 -10.84 7.83 -5.55
N ARG A 382 -9.61 8.09 -5.10
CA ARG A 382 -8.60 7.10 -4.73
C ARG A 382 -9.08 6.02 -3.77
N LEU A 383 -10.04 6.31 -2.89
CA LEU A 383 -10.62 5.33 -1.97
C LEU A 383 -11.30 4.17 -2.71
N LEU A 384 -11.90 4.44 -3.87
CA LEU A 384 -12.67 3.46 -4.63
C LEU A 384 -11.79 2.64 -5.59
N ASP A 385 -10.58 3.09 -5.88
CA ASP A 385 -9.67 2.41 -6.79
C ASP A 385 -8.47 1.80 -6.05
N HIS A 386 -7.72 2.61 -5.30
CA HIS A 386 -6.50 2.14 -4.66
C HIS A 386 -6.76 1.37 -3.35
N SER A 387 -7.80 1.69 -2.57
CA SER A 387 -8.10 0.90 -1.35
C SER A 387 -8.50 -0.52 -1.72
N VAL A 388 -9.31 -0.68 -2.77
CA VAL A 388 -9.74 -1.99 -3.26
C VAL A 388 -8.56 -2.79 -3.80
N ALA A 389 -7.70 -2.20 -4.63
CA ALA A 389 -6.47 -2.88 -5.07
C ALA A 389 -5.50 -3.21 -3.90
N ARG A 390 -5.43 -2.37 -2.87
CA ARG A 390 -4.60 -2.63 -1.67
C ARG A 390 -5.14 -3.73 -0.79
N LEU A 391 -6.47 -3.83 -0.68
CA LEU A 391 -7.11 -4.94 0.00
C LEU A 391 -6.66 -6.26 -0.62
N SER A 392 -6.67 -6.38 -1.95
CA SER A 392 -6.14 -7.56 -2.66
C SER A 392 -4.68 -7.84 -2.36
N TRP A 393 -3.85 -6.79 -2.37
CA TRP A 393 -2.42 -6.94 -2.08
C TRP A 393 -2.18 -7.49 -0.68
N ASN A 394 -2.82 -6.90 0.32
CA ASN A 394 -2.66 -7.29 1.73
C ASN A 394 -3.33 -8.63 2.05
N ASN A 395 -4.53 -8.89 1.52
CA ASN A 395 -5.26 -10.14 1.78
C ASN A 395 -4.49 -11.33 1.21
N PHE A 396 -3.95 -11.19 -0.01
CA PHE A 396 -3.16 -12.23 -0.64
C PHE A 396 -1.86 -12.52 0.13
N ALA A 397 -1.11 -11.48 0.50
CA ALA A 397 0.12 -11.65 1.26
C ALA A 397 -0.14 -12.31 2.62
N ASN A 398 -1.19 -11.88 3.34
CA ASN A 398 -1.59 -12.50 4.60
C ASN A 398 -2.05 -13.94 4.41
N GLY A 399 -2.91 -14.21 3.42
CA GLY A 399 -3.47 -15.53 3.16
C GLY A 399 -2.40 -16.55 2.83
N ILE A 400 -1.48 -16.22 1.91
CA ILE A 400 -0.36 -17.11 1.56
C ILE A 400 0.54 -17.35 2.77
N THR A 401 0.88 -16.30 3.52
CA THR A 401 1.75 -16.43 4.69
C THR A 401 1.12 -17.34 5.74
N LEU A 402 -0.17 -17.16 6.02
CA LEU A 402 -0.90 -18.00 6.96
C LEU A 402 -1.03 -19.43 6.47
N ALA A 403 -1.37 -19.65 5.20
CA ALA A 403 -1.45 -20.97 4.61
C ALA A 403 -0.11 -21.71 4.72
N ALA A 404 1.01 -21.03 4.38
CA ALA A 404 2.34 -21.57 4.52
C ALA A 404 2.69 -21.93 5.97
N GLN A 405 2.32 -21.08 6.93
CA GLN A 405 2.50 -21.36 8.36
C GLN A 405 1.69 -22.58 8.82
N GLN A 406 0.44 -22.72 8.37
CA GLN A 406 -0.38 -23.89 8.71
C GLN A 406 0.19 -25.18 8.10
N ILE A 407 0.68 -25.13 6.86
CA ILE A 407 1.33 -26.27 6.20
C ILE A 407 2.61 -26.64 6.95
N ALA A 408 3.47 -25.67 7.25
CA ALA A 408 4.73 -25.90 7.97
C ALA A 408 4.48 -26.50 9.36
N SER A 409 3.53 -25.94 10.12
CA SER A 409 3.11 -26.47 11.41
C SER A 409 2.63 -27.92 11.29
N ARG A 410 1.83 -28.24 10.26
CA ARG A 410 1.32 -29.60 10.05
C ARG A 410 2.43 -30.60 9.66
N VAL A 411 3.38 -30.21 8.81
CA VAL A 411 4.50 -31.05 8.39
C VAL A 411 5.47 -31.30 9.54
N ALA A 412 5.71 -30.30 10.37
CA ALA A 412 6.59 -30.40 11.54
C ALA A 412 5.88 -30.91 12.80
N HIS A 413 4.64 -31.40 12.70
CA HIS A 413 3.83 -31.83 13.84
C HIS A 413 3.70 -30.80 14.98
N GLY A 414 3.78 -29.51 14.65
CA GLY A 414 3.75 -28.39 15.61
C GLY A 414 5.12 -27.91 16.09
N ASP A 415 6.19 -28.67 15.84
CA ASP A 415 7.53 -28.43 16.38
C ASP A 415 8.40 -27.51 15.50
N VAL A 416 7.81 -26.47 14.89
CA VAL A 416 8.57 -25.48 14.13
C VAL A 416 9.28 -24.53 15.10
N PRO A 417 10.62 -24.44 15.10
CA PRO A 417 11.34 -23.48 15.94
C PRO A 417 10.84 -22.05 15.68
N SER A 418 10.68 -21.24 16.73
CA SER A 418 10.14 -19.87 16.63
C SER A 418 10.89 -18.99 15.64
N ALA A 419 12.22 -19.09 15.60
CA ALA A 419 13.06 -18.39 14.64
C ALA A 419 12.80 -18.81 13.19
N LEU A 420 12.57 -20.11 12.95
CA LEU A 420 12.24 -20.61 11.61
C LEU A 420 10.82 -20.19 11.21
N SER A 421 9.87 -20.24 12.14
CA SER A 421 8.49 -19.78 11.91
C SER A 421 8.44 -18.28 11.56
N SER A 422 9.21 -17.47 12.29
CA SER A 422 9.39 -16.03 12.00
C SER A 422 10.04 -15.83 10.63
N LEU A 423 11.13 -16.54 10.32
CA LEU A 423 11.80 -16.43 9.02
C LEU A 423 10.87 -16.81 7.87
N LEU A 424 10.17 -17.94 7.97
CA LEU A 424 9.22 -18.40 6.95
C LEU A 424 8.05 -17.43 6.79
N GLY A 425 7.53 -16.90 7.90
CA GLY A 425 6.47 -15.89 7.89
C GLY A 425 6.90 -14.61 7.16
N ASN A 426 8.07 -14.07 7.53
CA ASN A 426 8.59 -12.84 6.94
C ASN A 426 9.03 -13.03 5.48
N ALA A 427 9.65 -14.17 5.15
CA ALA A 427 10.04 -14.50 3.77
C ALA A 427 8.81 -14.74 2.88
N GLY A 428 7.79 -15.44 3.38
CA GLY A 428 6.52 -15.65 2.66
C GLY A 428 5.79 -14.34 2.39
N SER A 429 5.70 -13.47 3.40
CA SER A 429 5.12 -12.13 3.26
C SER A 429 5.89 -11.28 2.24
N ALA A 430 7.22 -11.21 2.37
CA ALA A 430 8.08 -10.46 1.44
C ALA A 430 7.94 -10.97 0.00
N ALA A 431 7.97 -12.29 -0.20
CA ALA A 431 7.81 -12.89 -1.51
C ALA A 431 6.42 -12.57 -2.11
N ALA A 432 5.35 -12.70 -1.33
CA ALA A 432 4.00 -12.40 -1.80
C ALA A 432 3.85 -10.92 -2.18
N PHE A 433 4.31 -10.00 -1.32
CA PHE A 433 4.30 -8.57 -1.62
C PHE A 433 5.15 -8.26 -2.86
N GLY A 434 6.35 -8.83 -2.97
CA GLY A 434 7.29 -8.63 -4.06
C GLY A 434 6.79 -9.12 -5.42
N LEU A 435 6.24 -10.33 -5.47
CA LEU A 435 5.71 -10.94 -6.69
C LEU A 435 4.60 -10.11 -7.33
N THR A 436 3.75 -9.48 -6.50
CA THR A 436 2.61 -8.69 -6.99
C THR A 436 2.86 -7.18 -6.98
N TYR A 437 3.99 -6.72 -6.42
CA TYR A 437 4.31 -5.30 -6.26
C TYR A 437 4.14 -4.52 -7.57
N LYS A 438 4.83 -4.98 -8.62
CA LYS A 438 4.87 -4.28 -9.91
C LYS A 438 3.47 -4.16 -10.50
N MET A 439 2.74 -5.28 -10.55
CA MET A 439 1.38 -5.34 -11.08
C MET A 439 0.43 -4.39 -10.34
N VAL A 440 0.43 -4.42 -9.01
CA VAL A 440 -0.45 -3.59 -8.18
C VAL A 440 -0.08 -2.10 -8.31
N ASN A 441 1.20 -1.75 -8.21
CA ASN A 441 1.64 -0.36 -8.28
C ASN A 441 1.46 0.25 -9.67
N GLN A 442 1.70 -0.50 -10.75
CA GLN A 442 1.36 -0.02 -12.09
C GLN A 442 -0.14 0.20 -12.26
N THR A 443 -0.98 -0.66 -11.65
CA THR A 443 -2.44 -0.47 -11.63
C THR A 443 -2.85 0.78 -10.86
N TYR A 444 -2.17 1.13 -9.75
CA TYR A 444 -2.36 2.43 -9.08
C TYR A 444 -2.04 3.61 -10.00
N GLN A 445 -0.95 3.55 -10.76
CA GLN A 445 -0.61 4.62 -11.70
C GLN A 445 -1.65 4.76 -12.81
N ALA A 446 -2.14 3.65 -13.35
CA ALA A 446 -3.21 3.63 -14.34
C ALA A 446 -4.49 4.28 -13.77
N HIS A 447 -4.94 3.87 -12.58
CA HIS A 447 -6.10 4.48 -11.92
C HIS A 447 -5.93 5.97 -11.69
N ALA A 448 -4.77 6.41 -11.18
CA ALA A 448 -4.49 7.81 -10.96
C ALA A 448 -4.59 8.64 -12.26
N LYS A 449 -4.05 8.13 -13.37
CA LYS A 449 -4.12 8.83 -14.66
C LYS A 449 -5.53 8.82 -15.26
N VAL A 450 -6.24 7.69 -15.23
CA VAL A 450 -7.63 7.61 -15.72
C VAL A 450 -8.53 8.57 -14.92
N ARG A 451 -8.41 8.56 -13.60
CA ARG A 451 -9.18 9.45 -12.72
C ARG A 451 -8.92 10.92 -13.01
N ALA A 452 -7.65 11.30 -13.21
CA ALA A 452 -7.30 12.66 -13.61
C ALA A 452 -7.87 13.04 -14.98
N ALA A 453 -7.85 12.13 -15.96
CA ALA A 453 -8.41 12.38 -17.30
C ALA A 453 -9.95 12.51 -17.28
N VAL A 454 -10.64 11.67 -16.50
CA VAL A 454 -12.09 11.79 -16.30
C VAL A 454 -12.45 13.13 -15.66
N ALA A 455 -11.71 13.54 -14.62
CA ALA A 455 -11.93 14.84 -13.96
C ALA A 455 -11.64 16.05 -14.88
N ALA A 456 -10.78 15.88 -15.87
CA ALA A 456 -10.46 16.91 -16.87
C ALA A 456 -11.45 16.94 -18.05
N THR A 457 -12.32 15.95 -18.19
CA THR A 457 -13.33 15.92 -19.26
C THR A 457 -14.44 16.91 -18.91
N PRO A 458 -14.76 17.90 -19.77
CA PRO A 458 -15.83 18.85 -19.50
C PRO A 458 -17.15 18.11 -19.25
N ALA A 459 -17.92 18.54 -18.25
CA ALA A 459 -19.28 18.04 -18.09
C ALA A 459 -20.05 18.25 -19.41
N PRO A 460 -20.91 17.30 -19.83
CA PRO A 460 -21.78 17.51 -20.99
C PRO A 460 -22.45 18.87 -20.84
N ALA A 461 -22.31 19.73 -21.86
CA ALA A 461 -23.02 20.99 -21.86
C ALA A 461 -24.51 20.68 -21.63
N THR A 462 -25.07 21.20 -20.54
CA THR A 462 -26.52 21.21 -20.35
C THR A 462 -27.10 21.75 -21.66
N PRO A 463 -28.00 21.03 -22.36
CA PRO A 463 -28.62 21.54 -23.56
C PRO A 463 -29.13 22.94 -23.23
N ALA A 464 -28.66 23.94 -23.99
CA ALA A 464 -29.18 25.28 -23.86
C ALA A 464 -30.71 25.16 -23.93
N PRO A 465 -31.48 25.76 -22.99
CA PRO A 465 -32.92 25.70 -23.07
C PRO A 465 -33.31 26.22 -24.45
N THR A 466 -33.87 25.35 -25.28
CA THR A 466 -34.48 25.73 -26.55
C THR A 466 -35.50 26.81 -26.23
N SER A 467 -35.18 28.04 -26.64
CA SER A 467 -36.06 29.19 -26.53
C SER A 467 -37.37 28.88 -27.24
N GLY A 468 -38.40 28.50 -26.48
CA GLY A 468 -39.71 28.21 -27.05
C GLY A 468 -40.66 27.33 -26.24
N GLN A 469 -40.24 26.71 -25.14
CA GLN A 469 -41.14 25.90 -24.32
C GLN A 469 -41.22 26.42 -22.88
N PRO A 470 -42.41 26.78 -22.36
CA PRO A 470 -42.56 27.10 -20.95
C PRO A 470 -42.20 25.88 -20.10
N PRO A 471 -41.55 26.08 -18.94
CA PRO A 471 -41.03 24.98 -18.15
C PRO A 471 -42.16 24.10 -17.64
N ALA A 472 -42.22 22.85 -18.09
CA ALA A 472 -42.92 21.81 -17.35
C ALA A 472 -42.16 21.61 -16.03
N ALA A 473 -42.86 21.76 -14.91
CA ALA A 473 -42.33 21.50 -13.59
C ALA A 473 -41.85 20.03 -13.52
N VAL A 474 -40.53 19.84 -13.58
CA VAL A 474 -39.91 18.56 -13.20
C VAL A 474 -39.68 18.64 -11.70
N GLU A 475 -40.62 18.07 -10.97
CA GLU A 475 -40.55 17.85 -9.54
C GLU A 475 -39.39 16.88 -9.26
N ASN A 476 -38.28 17.42 -8.75
CA ASN A 476 -37.08 16.68 -8.40
C ASN A 476 -37.31 15.92 -7.07
N ALA A 477 -37.85 14.70 -7.15
CA ALA A 477 -38.17 13.86 -5.99
C ALA A 477 -36.94 13.26 -5.25
N ASN A 478 -35.70 13.69 -5.54
CA ASN A 478 -34.48 13.12 -4.94
C ASN A 478 -33.58 14.13 -4.21
N GLN A 479 -34.12 15.29 -3.78
CA GLN A 479 -33.34 16.30 -3.04
C GLN A 479 -34.00 16.81 -1.74
N ARG A 480 -34.96 16.06 -1.17
CA ARG A 480 -35.49 16.30 0.18
C ARG A 480 -35.53 15.02 0.99
N SER A 481 -34.37 14.60 1.48
CA SER A 481 -34.25 13.62 2.56
C SER A 481 -32.78 13.62 2.99
N PHE A 482 -32.39 14.58 3.81
CA PHE A 482 -31.27 14.45 4.77
C PHE A 482 -31.04 15.70 5.66
N LEU A 483 -31.89 16.72 5.63
CA LEU A 483 -31.67 17.95 6.41
C LEU A 483 -32.82 18.43 7.32
N ASP A 484 -33.90 17.68 7.49
CA ASP A 484 -34.99 18.06 8.41
C ASP A 484 -35.28 16.93 9.42
N LEU A 485 -34.36 16.67 10.35
CA LEU A 485 -34.64 15.94 11.59
C LEU A 485 -33.73 16.46 12.71
N GLU A 486 -33.92 17.73 13.08
CA GLU A 486 -33.62 18.21 14.43
C GLU A 486 -34.46 19.45 14.72
N SER A 487 -35.08 19.47 15.92
CA SER A 487 -36.04 20.43 16.48
C SER A 487 -37.48 20.34 15.95
N ASP A 488 -38.35 19.72 16.76
CA ASP A 488 -39.33 20.52 17.51
C ASP A 488 -40.02 19.66 18.58
N SER A 489 -39.68 19.98 19.82
CA SER A 489 -40.49 19.76 21.01
C SER A 489 -41.65 20.75 21.02
N GLU A 490 -42.89 20.30 21.23
CA GLU A 490 -43.81 20.82 22.26
C GLU A 490 -45.24 20.23 22.16
N THR A 491 -45.63 19.55 23.24
CA THR A 491 -46.89 19.64 24.03
C THR A 491 -48.30 19.67 23.43
N SER A 492 -49.22 19.06 24.22
CA SER A 492 -50.69 19.16 24.29
C SER A 492 -51.44 18.02 23.57
N SER A 493 -52.37 17.27 24.16
CA SER A 493 -53.17 17.44 25.39
C SER A 493 -53.76 16.09 25.84
N ILE A 494 -53.99 16.03 27.14
CA ILE A 494 -54.65 15.01 27.95
C ILE A 494 -56.14 14.88 27.58
N ASP A 495 -56.69 13.66 27.65
CA ASP A 495 -58.05 13.39 28.16
C ASP A 495 -58.13 11.97 28.77
N GLU A 496 -58.97 11.84 29.80
CA GLU A 496 -58.97 10.86 30.89
C GLU A 496 -59.65 9.49 30.62
N VAL A 497 -59.04 8.42 31.18
CA VAL A 497 -59.51 7.36 32.14
C VAL A 497 -61.02 6.97 32.18
N PRO A 498 -61.37 5.65 32.24
CA PRO A 498 -61.52 4.90 33.51
C PRO A 498 -60.81 3.52 33.49
N ASN A 499 -59.87 3.20 34.38
CA ASN A 499 -60.02 2.65 35.75
C ASN A 499 -60.89 1.38 35.85
N ASP A 500 -60.24 0.21 35.85
CA ASP A 500 -60.77 -1.02 36.44
C ASP A 500 -59.70 -1.67 37.35
N PRO A 501 -59.93 -1.77 38.67
CA PRO A 501 -58.95 -2.28 39.62
C PRO A 501 -59.30 -3.72 40.02
N ASN A 502 -58.69 -4.71 39.37
CA ASN A 502 -58.59 -6.06 39.92
C ASN A 502 -57.59 -6.88 39.10
N THR A 503 -56.33 -6.95 39.54
CA THR A 503 -55.68 -8.25 39.81
C THR A 503 -54.30 -8.02 40.42
N SER A 504 -54.20 -8.59 41.59
CA SER A 504 -53.08 -8.60 42.50
C SER A 504 -52.18 -9.81 42.23
N PHE A 505 -50.90 -9.65 42.57
CA PHE A 505 -49.99 -10.67 43.13
C PHE A 505 -49.13 -11.58 42.23
N LEU A 506 -47.83 -11.51 42.60
CA LEU A 506 -46.85 -12.57 42.92
C LEU A 506 -45.86 -13.08 41.84
N ASN A 507 -44.61 -12.64 42.05
CA ASN A 507 -43.36 -13.41 42.23
C ASN A 507 -43.17 -14.73 41.46
N ILE A 508 -42.12 -14.81 40.64
CA ILE A 508 -40.76 -15.33 40.95
C ILE A 508 -39.80 -14.82 39.88
#